data_AF-A0A258E3X7-F1
#
_entry.id   AF-A0A258E3X7-F1
#
_cell.length_a   1.000
_cell.length_b   1.000
_cell.length_c   1.000
_cell.angle_alpha   90.00
_cell.angle_beta   90.00
_cell.angle_gamma   90.00
#
_symmetry.space_group_name_H-M   'P 1'
#
loop_
_entity.id
_entity.type
_entity.pdbx_description
1 polymer ?
#
loop_
_entity_poly.entity_id
_entity_poly.type
_entity_poly.pdbx_seq_one_letter_code
_entity_poly.pdbx_strand_id
1 'polypeptide(L)'
;LSPAYDICHAYRPGRLWVNSQSLQVNGNREGITDADFLEIARKMNIKKPEERIKRVRNSVKRWSEFAEEVQVEPKLRDSIQATLLV
;
A
#
# COMPACT_ATOMS: atom_id res chain seq x y z
N LEU A 1 -20.47 4.54 4.35
CA LEU A 1 -19.29 4.47 3.46
C LEU A 1 -19.69 3.61 2.27
N SER A 2 -19.59 4.10 1.03
CA SER A 2 -19.70 3.23 -0.15
C SER A 2 -18.43 2.38 -0.29
N PRO A 3 -18.44 1.29 -1.08
CA PRO A 3 -17.22 0.57 -1.44
C PRO A 3 -16.19 1.50 -2.08
N ALA A 4 -14.91 1.22 -1.85
CA ALA A 4 -13.83 1.90 -2.54
C ALA A 4 -13.84 1.49 -4.04
N TYR A 5 -13.66 2.48 -4.91
CA TYR A 5 -13.62 2.31 -6.37
C TYR A 5 -12.38 3.02 -6.92
N ASP A 6 -12.06 2.75 -8.19
CA ASP A 6 -10.91 3.34 -8.90
C ASP A 6 -9.55 3.13 -8.18
N ILE A 7 -9.32 1.91 -7.70
CA ILE A 7 -8.06 1.51 -7.08
C ILE A 7 -7.12 1.00 -8.17
N CYS A 8 -6.00 1.69 -8.37
CA CYS A 8 -4.96 1.29 -9.32
C CYS A 8 -3.54 1.43 -8.73
N HIS A 9 -2.61 0.62 -9.24
CA HIS A 9 -1.17 0.84 -9.01
C HIS A 9 -0.66 1.81 -10.08
N ALA A 10 -0.53 3.08 -9.70
CA ALA A 10 -0.01 4.14 -10.58
C ALA A 10 1.44 4.54 -10.25
N TYR A 11 2.05 3.92 -9.24
CA TYR A 11 3.35 4.32 -8.72
C TYR A 11 4.46 4.01 -9.74
N ARG A 12 5.22 5.05 -10.11
CA ARG A 12 6.34 4.92 -11.05
C ARG A 12 7.54 5.76 -10.58
N PRO A 13 8.61 5.12 -10.09
CA PRO A 13 9.84 5.79 -9.70
C PRO A 13 10.39 6.67 -10.84
N GLY A 14 10.88 7.86 -10.50
CA GLY A 14 11.46 8.81 -11.45
C GLY A 14 10.46 9.63 -12.27
N ARG A 15 9.15 9.47 -12.07
CA ARG A 15 8.12 10.36 -12.64
C ARG A 15 7.78 11.48 -11.65
N LEU A 16 7.72 12.73 -12.13
CA LEU A 16 7.40 13.89 -11.28
C LEU A 16 6.04 13.79 -10.57
N TRP A 17 5.06 13.14 -11.20
CA TRP A 17 3.66 13.20 -10.77
C TRP A 17 3.17 11.97 -10.01
N VAL A 18 3.84 10.83 -10.17
CA VAL A 18 3.36 9.52 -9.67
C VAL A 18 4.46 8.74 -8.94
N ASN A 19 5.44 9.46 -8.39
CA ASN A 19 6.50 8.90 -7.53
C ASN A 19 6.13 8.95 -6.03
N SER A 20 4.90 9.30 -5.67
CA SER A 20 4.43 9.31 -4.28
C SER A 20 2.94 9.02 -4.22
N GLN A 21 2.44 8.56 -3.06
CA GLN A 21 1.01 8.44 -2.83
C GLN A 21 0.31 9.81 -2.72
N SER A 22 -1.00 9.83 -2.94
CA SER A 22 -1.80 11.07 -2.95
C SER A 22 -2.05 11.67 -1.57
N LEU A 23 -2.25 10.82 -0.55
CA LEU A 23 -2.58 11.24 0.81
C LEU A 23 -1.36 11.20 1.72
N GLN A 24 -1.33 12.12 2.69
CA GLN A 24 -0.30 12.14 3.73
C GLN A 24 -0.69 11.22 4.87
N VAL A 25 0.31 10.60 5.49
CA VAL A 25 0.16 9.84 6.74
C VAL A 25 0.92 10.59 7.81
N ASN A 26 0.20 11.14 8.79
CA ASN A 26 0.78 11.91 9.89
C ASN A 26 1.65 13.09 9.42
N GLY A 27 1.27 13.74 8.32
CA GLY A 27 2.02 14.85 7.71
C GLY A 27 3.12 14.43 6.73
N ASN A 28 3.39 13.13 6.60
CA ASN A 28 4.45 12.59 5.75
C ASN A 28 3.89 12.03 4.44
N ARG A 29 4.59 12.26 3.33
CA ARG A 29 4.32 11.61 2.01
C ARG A 29 5.30 10.48 1.70
N GLU A 30 6.48 10.53 2.31
CA GLU A 30 7.60 9.61 2.10
C GLU A 30 8.14 9.16 3.46
N GLY A 31 8.93 8.08 3.47
CA GLY A 31 9.55 7.57 4.70
C GLY A 31 8.55 7.12 5.77
N ILE A 32 7.33 6.75 5.36
CA ILE A 32 6.25 6.40 6.27
C ILE A 32 6.56 5.09 6.97
N THR A 33 6.46 5.10 8.29
CA THR A 33 6.78 3.97 9.16
C THR A 33 5.54 3.46 9.90
N ASP A 34 5.67 2.34 10.60
CA ASP A 34 4.62 1.83 11.47
C ASP A 34 4.26 2.83 12.58
N ALA A 35 5.24 3.58 13.07
CA ALA A 35 5.02 4.58 14.11
C ALA A 35 4.03 5.68 13.66
N ASP A 36 4.08 6.08 12.39
CA ASP A 36 3.15 7.05 11.82
C ASP A 36 1.70 6.52 11.82
N PHE A 37 1.51 5.24 11.46
CA PHE A 37 0.20 4.60 11.50
C PHE A 37 -0.31 4.40 12.94
N LEU A 38 0.57 4.00 13.86
CA LEU A 38 0.22 3.78 15.27
C LEU A 38 -0.17 5.10 15.96
N GLU A 39 0.50 6.21 15.66
CA GLU A 39 0.15 7.52 16.22
C GLU A 39 -1.22 8.01 15.72
N ILE A 40 -1.53 7.83 14.42
CA ILE A 40 -2.88 8.12 13.89
C ILE A 40 -3.92 7.21 14.55
N ALA A 41 -3.63 5.92 14.68
CA ALA A 41 -4.54 4.97 15.31
C ALA A 41 -4.86 5.38 16.75
N ARG A 42 -3.87 5.82 17.51
CA ARG A 42 -4.04 6.36 18.86
C ARG A 42 -4.92 7.61 18.86
N LYS A 43 -4.63 8.60 17.99
CA LYS A 43 -5.42 9.84 17.87
C LYS A 43 -6.88 9.60 17.49
N MET A 44 -7.14 8.58 16.68
CA MET A 44 -8.47 8.24 16.14
C MET A 44 -9.17 7.11 16.90
N ASN A 45 -8.61 6.63 18.02
CA ASN A 45 -9.14 5.53 18.83
C ASN A 45 -9.37 4.22 18.02
N ILE A 46 -8.50 3.93 17.05
CA ILE A 46 -8.57 2.71 16.24
C ILE A 46 -8.10 1.51 17.07
N LYS A 47 -8.95 0.47 17.15
CA LYS A 47 -8.63 -0.75 17.89
C LYS A 47 -7.75 -1.71 17.08
N LYS A 48 -6.78 -2.30 17.76
CA LYS A 48 -5.84 -3.32 17.25
C LYS A 48 -5.11 -2.91 15.96
N PRO A 49 -4.43 -1.75 15.95
CA PRO A 49 -3.80 -1.24 14.74
C PRO A 49 -2.68 -2.16 14.22
N GLU A 50 -1.89 -2.80 15.10
CA GLU A 50 -0.82 -3.71 14.69
C GLU A 50 -1.36 -4.92 13.91
N GLU A 51 -2.48 -5.50 14.38
CA GLU A 51 -3.12 -6.64 13.73
C GLU A 51 -3.61 -6.27 12.32
N ARG A 52 -4.19 -5.07 12.17
CA ARG A 52 -4.67 -4.56 10.88
C ARG A 52 -3.53 -4.30 9.92
N ILE A 53 -2.46 -3.65 10.37
CA ILE A 53 -1.24 -3.41 9.57
C ILE A 53 -0.65 -4.75 9.11
N LYS A 54 -0.48 -5.69 10.05
CA LYS A 54 0.05 -7.03 9.74
C LYS A 54 -0.81 -7.76 8.70
N ARG A 55 -2.14 -7.71 8.84
CA ARG A 55 -3.07 -8.33 7.87
C ARG A 55 -2.90 -7.75 6.48
N VAL A 56 -2.85 -6.43 6.34
CA VAL A 56 -2.66 -5.78 5.03
C VAL A 56 -1.30 -6.15 4.43
N ARG A 57 -0.22 -6.13 5.23
CA ARG A 57 1.11 -6.55 4.76
C ARG A 57 1.12 -7.99 4.25
N ASN A 58 0.49 -8.90 4.99
CA ASN A 58 0.39 -10.30 4.58
C ASN A 58 -0.40 -10.47 3.29
N SER A 59 -1.44 -9.66 3.05
CA SER A 59 -2.15 -9.65 1.77
C SER A 59 -1.27 -9.11 0.63
N VAL A 60 -0.52 -8.03 0.85
CA VAL A 60 0.38 -7.45 -0.16
C VAL A 60 1.51 -8.42 -0.54
N LYS A 61 2.06 -9.17 0.42
CA LYS A 61 3.08 -10.21 0.16
C LYS A 61 2.63 -11.30 -0.80
N ARG A 62 1.32 -11.52 -0.91
CA ARG A 62 0.71 -12.51 -1.80
C ARG A 62 0.40 -11.94 -3.19
N TRP A 63 0.94 -10.76 -3.53
CA TRP A 63 0.73 -10.11 -4.82
C TRP A 63 0.94 -11.06 -6.00
N SER A 64 2.06 -11.78 -6.04
CA SER A 64 2.35 -12.72 -7.14
C SER A 64 1.27 -13.80 -7.29
N GLU A 65 0.77 -14.37 -6.18
CA GLU A 65 -0.29 -15.38 -6.21
C GLU A 65 -1.57 -14.82 -6.86
N PHE A 66 -2.03 -13.66 -6.40
CA PHE A 66 -3.24 -13.03 -6.93
C PHE A 66 -3.07 -12.58 -8.38
N ALA A 67 -1.90 -12.04 -8.73
CA ALA A 67 -1.60 -11.58 -10.07
C ALA A 67 -1.55 -12.75 -11.07
N GLU A 68 -1.06 -13.92 -10.66
CA GLU A 68 -1.07 -15.13 -11.46
C GLU A 68 -2.48 -15.69 -11.65
N GLU A 69 -3.29 -15.72 -10.58
CA GLU A 69 -4.68 -16.20 -10.61
C GLU A 69 -5.52 -15.45 -11.66
N VAL A 70 -5.32 -14.13 -11.78
CA VAL A 70 -6.03 -13.27 -12.74
C VAL A 70 -5.24 -12.98 -14.02
N GLN A 71 -4.11 -13.67 -14.22
CA GLN A 71 -3.30 -13.62 -15.44
C GLN A 71 -2.80 -12.20 -15.80
N VAL A 72 -2.32 -11.44 -14.81
CA VAL A 72 -1.62 -10.17 -15.05
C VAL A 72 -0.38 -10.44 -15.93
N GLU A 73 -0.12 -9.56 -16.91
CA GLU A 73 1.06 -9.66 -17.77
C GLU A 73 2.33 -9.84 -16.92
N PRO A 74 3.18 -10.87 -17.17
CA PRO A 74 4.31 -11.19 -16.30
C PRO A 74 5.25 -10.00 -16.05
N LYS A 75 5.54 -9.23 -17.11
CA LYS A 75 6.38 -8.03 -17.01
C LYS A 75 5.80 -6.98 -16.06
N LEU A 76 4.48 -6.76 -16.13
CA LEU A 76 3.78 -5.82 -15.24
C LEU A 76 3.76 -6.35 -13.81
N ARG A 77 3.40 -7.62 -13.62
CA ARG A 77 3.40 -8.30 -12.30
C ARG A 77 4.75 -8.13 -11.61
N ASP A 78 5.84 -8.45 -12.31
CA ASP A 78 7.19 -8.42 -11.76
C ASP A 78 7.65 -6.99 -11.47
N SER A 79 7.26 -6.03 -12.33
CA SER A 79 7.56 -4.62 -12.09
C SER A 79 6.86 -4.07 -10.85
N ILE A 80 5.60 -4.48 -10.59
CA ILE A 80 4.86 -4.09 -9.39
C ILE A 80 5.48 -4.77 -8.16
N GLN A 81 5.81 -6.06 -8.24
CA GLN A 81 6.45 -6.81 -7.15
C GLN A 81 7.73 -6.14 -6.69
N ALA A 82 8.55 -5.64 -7.62
CA ALA A 82 9.80 -4.94 -7.30
C ALA A 82 9.61 -3.60 -6.57
N THR A 83 8.39 -3.05 -6.54
CA THR A 83 8.07 -1.81 -5.80
C THR A 83 7.53 -2.05 -4.39
N LEU A 84 7.21 -3.30 -4.03
CA LEU A 84 6.64 -3.62 -2.73
C LEU A 84 7.71 -3.58 -1.63
N LEU A 85 7.36 -3.01 -0.48
CA LEU A 85 8.26 -2.85 0.67
C LEU A 85 8.15 -3.99 1.70
N VAL A 86 7.41 -5.05 1.38
CA VAL A 86 7.05 -6.13 2.32
C VAL A 86 7.38 -7.50 1.78
#